data_AF-A0A2L0NCK3-F1
#
_entry.id   AF-A0A2L0NCK3-F1
#
_cell.length_a   1.000
_cell.length_b   1.000
_cell.length_c   1.000
_cell.angle_alpha   90.00
_cell.angle_beta   90.00
_cell.angle_gamma   90.00
#
_symmetry.space_group_name_H-M   'P 1'
#
loop_
_entity.id
_entity.type
_entity.pdbx_description
1 polymer ?
#
loop_
_entity_poly.entity_id
_entity_poly.type
_entity_poly.pdbx_seq_one_letter_code
_entity_poly.pdbx_strand_id
1 'polypeptide(L)'
;MDWGHLETTLETELPTDFKAIVAAYAPIQLNGHLFLSHPNTELFNLAKEVDRGIKAFERIDWQVAGAQFRGENPRFGGPDGLIPVAGTDRGEAVFLCRSAGPLSWHVIGFSDDGEHFYEYEMGFAEWLYRYLAGEDMIGPGSGVFYPGPVLIEDLPRSPGDRVVERRGPDRKM
;
A
#
# COMPACT_ATOMS: atom_id res chain seq x y z
N MET A 1 -11.08 7.60 14.41
CA MET A 1 -10.60 7.36 13.03
C MET A 1 -11.70 7.80 12.10
N ASP A 2 -11.43 8.66 11.12
CA ASP A 2 -12.43 8.96 10.10
C ASP A 2 -12.10 8.20 8.81
N TRP A 3 -12.52 6.93 8.79
CA TRP A 3 -12.52 6.09 7.59
C TRP A 3 -13.71 6.40 6.67
N GLY A 4 -14.77 7.01 7.23
CA GLY A 4 -16.05 7.17 6.56
C GLY A 4 -15.93 8.01 5.29
N HIS A 5 -15.15 9.10 5.33
CA HIS A 5 -14.92 9.90 4.13
C HIS A 5 -14.22 9.11 3.01
N LEU A 6 -13.20 8.33 3.34
CA LEU A 6 -12.44 7.54 2.36
C LEU A 6 -13.30 6.41 1.77
N GLU A 7 -13.96 5.63 2.63
CA GLU A 7 -14.80 4.50 2.20
C GLU A 7 -16.04 4.97 1.44
N THR A 8 -16.60 6.13 1.79
CA THR A 8 -17.68 6.76 1.00
C THR A 8 -17.20 7.16 -0.39
N THR A 9 -16.00 7.74 -0.49
CA THR A 9 -15.42 8.16 -1.78
C THR A 9 -15.10 6.96 -2.67
N LEU A 10 -14.67 5.85 -2.07
CA LEU A 10 -14.37 4.61 -2.77
C LEU A 10 -15.61 3.75 -3.02
N GLU A 11 -16.77 4.12 -2.46
CA GLU A 11 -18.01 3.33 -2.48
C GLU A 11 -17.83 1.88 -1.98
N THR A 12 -16.81 1.65 -1.15
CA THR A 12 -16.49 0.33 -0.59
C THR A 12 -15.81 0.44 0.76
N GLU A 13 -16.09 -0.54 1.62
CA GLU A 13 -15.36 -0.72 2.87
C GLU A 13 -13.99 -1.36 2.63
N LEU A 14 -12.94 -0.80 3.22
CA LEU A 14 -11.59 -1.35 3.14
C LEU A 14 -11.42 -2.57 4.06
N PRO A 15 -10.44 -3.46 3.77
CA PRO A 15 -10.17 -4.63 4.58
C PRO A 15 -9.94 -4.30 6.06
N THR A 16 -10.45 -5.16 6.95
CA THR A 16 -10.34 -4.95 8.41
C THR A 16 -8.89 -5.05 8.88
N ASP A 17 -8.09 -5.94 8.30
CA ASP A 17 -6.67 -6.13 8.64
C ASP A 17 -5.83 -4.91 8.23
N PHE A 18 -6.07 -4.36 7.03
CA PHE A 18 -5.48 -3.09 6.59
C PHE A 18 -5.83 -1.95 7.56
N LYS A 19 -7.12 -1.78 7.87
CA LYS A 19 -7.57 -0.73 8.80
C LYS A 19 -6.95 -0.88 10.18
N ALA A 20 -6.79 -2.11 10.69
CA ALA A 20 -6.17 -2.39 11.97
C ALA A 20 -4.67 -2.03 11.99
N ILE A 21 -3.93 -2.36 10.93
CA ILE A 21 -2.51 -2.01 10.81
C ILE A 21 -2.32 -0.49 10.71
N VAL A 22 -3.09 0.17 9.84
CA VAL A 22 -3.03 1.63 9.68
C VAL A 22 -3.38 2.33 11.00
N ALA A 23 -4.45 1.89 11.67
CA ALA A 23 -4.84 2.40 12.97
C ALA A 23 -3.74 2.31 14.03
N ALA A 24 -3.02 1.19 14.06
CA ALA A 24 -2.02 0.90 15.08
C ALA A 24 -0.69 1.61 14.81
N TYR A 25 -0.30 1.76 13.54
CA TYR A 25 1.05 2.17 13.20
C TYR A 25 1.12 3.46 12.38
N ALA A 26 0.16 3.77 11.52
CA ALA A 26 0.30 4.89 10.58
C ALA A 26 0.08 6.29 11.22
N PRO A 27 0.64 7.37 10.63
CA PRO A 27 1.47 7.37 9.44
C PRO A 27 2.92 7.00 9.76
N ILE A 28 3.50 6.09 8.98
CA ILE A 28 4.87 5.58 9.19
C ILE A 28 5.60 5.35 7.89
N GLN A 29 6.93 5.35 7.99
CA GLN A 29 7.83 4.74 7.02
C GLN A 29 8.52 3.54 7.66
N LEU A 30 8.56 2.41 6.95
CA LEU A 30 9.18 1.17 7.41
C LEU A 30 10.52 0.97 6.72
N ASN A 31 11.58 0.82 7.50
CA ASN A 31 12.96 0.63 7.03
C ASN A 31 13.42 1.68 6.01
N GLY A 32 12.91 2.90 6.08
CA GLY A 32 13.19 3.92 5.06
C GLY A 32 12.60 3.60 3.68
N HIS A 33 11.76 2.57 3.53
CA HIS A 33 11.37 2.01 2.24
C HIS A 33 9.86 2.06 1.98
N LEU A 34 9.03 1.43 2.82
CA LEU A 34 7.57 1.37 2.62
C LEU A 34 6.84 2.47 3.39
N PHE A 35 5.94 3.19 2.73
CA PHE A 35 5.16 4.26 3.34
C PHE A 35 3.70 3.85 3.59
N LEU A 36 3.21 4.06 4.81
CA LEU A 36 1.79 3.93 5.15
C LEU A 36 1.26 5.27 5.66
N SER A 37 0.16 5.72 5.06
CA SER A 37 -0.55 6.95 5.43
C SER A 37 -1.72 6.66 6.36
N HIS A 38 -2.18 7.68 7.09
CA HIS A 38 -3.30 7.56 8.03
C HIS A 38 -4.45 8.51 7.62
N PRO A 39 -5.72 8.10 7.69
CA PRO A 39 -6.84 8.95 7.24
C PRO A 39 -7.05 10.19 8.11
N ASN A 40 -6.66 10.14 9.40
CA ASN A 40 -6.81 11.23 10.36
C ASN A 40 -5.52 12.03 10.61
N THR A 41 -4.81 12.42 9.54
CA THR A 41 -3.59 13.26 9.63
C THR A 41 -3.61 14.33 8.56
N GLU A 42 -2.92 15.45 8.78
CA GLU A 42 -2.91 16.59 7.85
C GLU A 42 -1.93 16.40 6.69
N LEU A 43 -0.71 15.95 7.01
CA LEU A 43 0.42 15.81 6.08
C LEU A 43 0.39 14.48 5.31
N PHE A 44 0.36 13.35 6.01
CA PHE A 44 0.34 11.99 5.41
C PHE A 44 -1.08 11.42 5.39
N ASN A 45 -2.01 12.18 4.80
CA ASN A 45 -3.42 11.85 4.79
C ASN A 45 -3.72 10.74 3.77
N LEU A 46 -4.18 9.58 4.24
CA LEU A 46 -4.46 8.43 3.37
C LEU A 46 -5.48 8.75 2.26
N ALA A 47 -6.54 9.52 2.55
CA ALA A 47 -7.54 9.84 1.53
C ALA A 47 -6.97 10.73 0.42
N LYS A 48 -6.11 11.68 0.77
CA LYS A 48 -5.40 12.52 -0.21
C LYS A 48 -4.40 11.70 -1.04
N GLU A 49 -3.69 10.76 -0.40
CA GLU A 49 -2.74 9.90 -1.11
C GLU A 49 -3.45 8.92 -2.06
N VAL A 50 -4.58 8.33 -1.64
CA VAL A 50 -5.42 7.49 -2.50
C VAL A 50 -5.92 8.28 -3.71
N ASP A 51 -6.51 9.46 -3.49
CA ASP A 51 -7.00 10.34 -4.57
C ASP A 51 -5.88 10.76 -5.54
N ARG A 52 -4.71 11.15 -5.00
CA ARG A 52 -3.53 11.48 -5.81
C ARG A 52 -3.06 10.28 -6.63
N GLY A 53 -2.99 9.11 -6.02
CA GLY A 53 -2.57 7.86 -6.66
C GLY A 53 -3.50 7.49 -7.81
N ILE A 54 -4.82 7.46 -7.56
CA ILE A 54 -5.83 7.19 -8.60
C ILE A 54 -5.64 8.15 -9.77
N LYS A 55 -5.59 9.46 -9.52
CA LYS A 55 -5.39 10.47 -10.57
C LYS A 55 -4.08 10.34 -11.33
N ALA A 56 -3.01 9.88 -10.67
CA ALA A 56 -1.72 9.67 -11.32
C ALA A 56 -1.79 8.49 -12.29
N PHE A 57 -2.34 7.36 -11.86
CA PHE A 57 -2.47 6.16 -12.67
C PHE A 57 -3.54 6.28 -13.78
N GLU A 58 -4.60 7.05 -13.58
CA GLU A 58 -5.60 7.34 -14.63
C GLU A 58 -5.07 8.19 -15.79
N ARG A 59 -3.98 8.93 -15.59
CA ARG A 59 -3.35 9.73 -16.65
C ARG A 59 -2.45 8.91 -17.57
N ILE A 60 -2.12 7.68 -17.18
CA ILE A 60 -1.26 6.80 -17.97
C ILE A 60 -2.10 6.23 -19.10
N ASP A 61 -1.57 6.32 -20.33
CA ASP A 61 -2.09 5.57 -21.45
C ASP A 61 -1.61 4.13 -21.34
N TRP A 62 -2.42 3.28 -20.70
CA TRP A 62 -2.08 1.88 -20.44
C TRP A 62 -1.97 1.02 -21.69
N GLN A 63 -2.63 1.42 -22.78
CA GLN A 63 -2.47 0.72 -24.06
C GLN A 63 -1.10 1.00 -24.66
N VAL A 64 -0.63 2.25 -24.58
CA VAL A 64 0.71 2.64 -25.03
C VAL A 64 1.79 2.08 -24.09
N ALA A 65 1.54 2.06 -22.78
CA ALA A 65 2.44 1.45 -21.80
C ALA A 65 2.54 -0.08 -21.94
N GLY A 66 1.58 -0.72 -22.61
CA GLY A 66 1.57 -2.17 -22.80
C GLY A 66 1.29 -2.97 -21.52
N ALA A 67 0.78 -2.33 -20.47
CA ALA A 67 0.47 -2.97 -19.20
C ALA A 67 -1.03 -3.23 -19.05
N GLN A 68 -1.36 -4.41 -18.55
CA GLN A 68 -2.76 -4.84 -18.34
C GLN A 68 -2.91 -5.44 -16.96
N PHE A 69 -4.10 -5.30 -16.38
CA PHE A 69 -4.48 -6.00 -15.16
C PHE A 69 -5.61 -6.97 -15.49
N ARG A 70 -5.38 -8.27 -15.25
CA ARG A 70 -6.32 -9.37 -15.58
C ARG A 70 -6.79 -9.35 -17.05
N GLY A 71 -5.90 -8.96 -17.96
CA GLY A 71 -6.16 -8.91 -19.41
C GLY A 71 -6.94 -7.69 -19.88
N GLU A 72 -7.22 -6.72 -19.00
CA GLU A 72 -7.94 -5.49 -19.31
C GLU A 72 -7.09 -4.26 -19.00
N ASN A 73 -7.49 -3.10 -19.52
CA ASN A 73 -6.92 -1.82 -19.07
C ASN A 73 -7.23 -1.65 -17.58
N PRO A 74 -6.22 -1.36 -16.73
CA PRO A 74 -6.42 -1.24 -15.30
C PRO A 74 -7.36 -0.07 -14.98
N ARG A 75 -8.22 -0.30 -13.98
CA ARG A 75 -9.14 0.70 -13.42
C ARG A 75 -8.72 1.00 -11.99
N PHE A 76 -8.80 2.27 -11.59
CA PHE A 76 -8.33 2.72 -10.28
C PHE A 76 -9.49 3.33 -9.48
N GLY A 77 -9.50 3.08 -8.17
CA GLY A 77 -10.55 3.54 -7.28
C GLY A 77 -11.91 2.84 -7.48
N GLY A 78 -12.88 3.21 -6.64
CA GLY A 78 -14.20 2.59 -6.62
C GLY A 78 -14.21 1.15 -6.07
N PRO A 79 -15.37 0.47 -6.13
CA PRO A 79 -15.53 -0.85 -5.51
C PRO A 79 -14.72 -1.97 -6.17
N ASP A 80 -14.53 -1.89 -7.50
CA ASP A 80 -13.90 -2.94 -8.31
C ASP A 80 -12.52 -2.54 -8.86
N GLY A 81 -12.06 -1.32 -8.59
CA GLY A 81 -10.76 -0.84 -9.07
C GLY A 81 -9.62 -1.13 -8.11
N LEU A 82 -8.41 -0.86 -8.59
CA LEU A 82 -7.18 -0.87 -7.82
C LEU A 82 -7.15 0.36 -6.91
N ILE A 83 -7.10 0.16 -5.59
CA ILE A 83 -7.07 1.23 -4.60
C ILE A 83 -5.62 1.38 -4.07
N PRO A 84 -4.88 2.45 -4.43
CA PRO A 84 -3.49 2.61 -4.00
C PRO A 84 -3.42 2.91 -2.51
N VAL A 85 -2.77 2.06 -1.72
CA VAL A 85 -2.73 2.18 -0.25
C VAL A 85 -1.34 2.33 0.35
N ALA A 86 -0.31 1.95 -0.39
CA ALA A 86 1.08 2.12 0.01
C ALA A 86 1.95 2.32 -1.23
N GLY A 87 3.15 2.86 -1.00
CA GLY A 87 4.18 2.98 -2.03
C GLY A 87 5.56 2.84 -1.40
N THR A 88 6.58 2.66 -2.24
CA THR A 88 7.97 2.54 -1.79
C THR A 88 8.81 3.73 -2.26
N ASP A 89 10.02 3.87 -1.70
CA ASP A 89 11.02 4.85 -2.16
C ASP A 89 11.55 4.58 -3.59
N ARG A 90 11.19 3.45 -4.20
CA ARG A 90 11.54 3.07 -5.58
C ARG A 90 10.47 3.45 -6.60
N GLY A 91 9.39 4.09 -6.17
CA GLY A 91 8.26 4.43 -7.05
C GLY A 91 7.32 3.25 -7.32
N GLU A 92 7.47 2.14 -6.60
CA GLU A 92 6.53 1.02 -6.64
C GLU A 92 5.25 1.39 -5.89
N ALA A 93 4.14 0.79 -6.28
CA ALA A 93 2.84 1.00 -5.65
C ALA A 93 2.22 -0.32 -5.19
N VAL A 94 1.42 -0.24 -4.13
CA VAL A 94 0.68 -1.37 -3.57
C VAL A 94 -0.79 -1.01 -3.56
N PHE A 95 -1.60 -1.86 -4.17
CA PHE A 95 -3.04 -1.68 -4.27
C PHE A 95 -3.80 -2.74 -3.49
N LEU A 96 -5.01 -2.38 -3.05
CA LEU A 96 -6.04 -3.31 -2.65
C LEU A 96 -7.06 -3.45 -3.77
N CYS A 97 -7.48 -4.68 -4.04
CA CYS A 97 -8.52 -4.98 -5.02
C CYS A 97 -9.46 -6.04 -4.45
N ARG A 98 -10.76 -5.92 -4.76
CA ARG A 98 -11.72 -6.97 -4.41
C ARG A 98 -11.41 -8.26 -5.18
N SER A 99 -11.68 -9.38 -4.52
CA SER A 99 -11.54 -10.71 -5.10
C SER A 99 -12.86 -11.47 -5.03
N ALA A 100 -13.07 -12.33 -6.02
CA ALA A 100 -14.19 -13.28 -6.05
C ALA A 100 -13.87 -14.58 -5.27
N GLY A 101 -12.64 -14.72 -4.76
CA GLY A 101 -12.17 -15.88 -4.00
C GLY A 101 -12.64 -15.94 -2.55
N PRO A 102 -12.14 -16.89 -1.74
CA PRO A 102 -12.52 -17.04 -0.34
C PRO A 102 -12.06 -15.86 0.53
N LEU A 103 -11.04 -15.11 0.07
CA LEU A 103 -10.67 -13.80 0.60
C LEU A 103 -11.43 -12.72 -0.15
N SER A 104 -12.00 -11.75 0.58
CA SER A 104 -12.73 -10.63 -0.03
C SER A 104 -11.82 -9.59 -0.68
N TRP A 105 -10.51 -9.62 -0.37
CA TRP A 105 -9.53 -8.63 -0.79
C TRP A 105 -8.17 -9.28 -1.06
N HIS A 106 -7.53 -8.85 -2.15
CA HIS A 106 -6.17 -9.22 -2.54
C HIS A 106 -5.27 -7.98 -2.55
N VAL A 107 -3.96 -8.22 -2.47
CA VAL A 107 -2.93 -7.19 -2.64
C VAL A 107 -2.33 -7.29 -4.04
N ILE A 108 -2.22 -6.14 -4.71
CA ILE A 108 -1.56 -6.05 -6.02
C ILE A 108 -0.30 -5.20 -5.87
N GLY A 109 0.85 -5.76 -6.22
CA GLY A 109 2.10 -5.00 -6.35
C GLY A 109 2.24 -4.43 -7.74
N PHE A 110 2.70 -3.18 -7.84
CA PHE A 110 3.04 -2.56 -9.11
C PHE A 110 4.47 -2.04 -9.14
N SER A 111 5.13 -2.35 -10.25
CA SER A 111 6.46 -1.86 -10.60
C SER A 111 6.46 -1.42 -12.06
N ASP A 112 7.32 -0.48 -12.41
CA ASP A 112 7.56 -0.13 -13.82
C ASP A 112 8.43 -1.18 -14.54
N ASP A 113 8.85 -2.23 -13.84
CA ASP A 113 9.62 -3.36 -14.35
C ASP A 113 8.77 -4.65 -14.47
N GLY A 114 8.99 -5.39 -15.56
CA GLY A 114 8.33 -6.68 -15.84
C GLY A 114 6.85 -6.58 -16.25
N GLU A 115 6.00 -7.43 -15.67
CA GLU A 115 4.56 -7.55 -16.00
C GLU A 115 3.69 -6.41 -15.44
N HIS A 116 4.31 -5.45 -14.75
CA HIS A 116 3.71 -4.29 -14.11
C HIS A 116 2.74 -4.55 -12.96
N PHE A 117 1.86 -5.55 -13.02
CA PHE A 117 0.90 -5.87 -11.96
C PHE A 117 1.04 -7.31 -11.49
N TYR A 118 1.40 -7.50 -10.22
CA TYR A 118 1.57 -8.81 -9.60
C TYR A 118 0.52 -9.02 -8.52
N GLU A 119 -0.31 -10.04 -8.69
CA GLU A 119 -1.43 -10.34 -7.78
C GLU A 119 -1.00 -11.33 -6.70
N TYR A 120 -1.26 -10.97 -5.43
CA TYR A 120 -1.03 -11.80 -4.27
C TYR A 120 -2.38 -12.13 -3.62
N GLU A 121 -2.77 -13.40 -3.68
CA GLU A 121 -4.03 -13.93 -3.11
C GLU A 121 -3.97 -14.02 -1.58
N MET A 122 -3.78 -12.88 -0.92
CA MET A 122 -3.66 -12.75 0.53
C MET A 122 -4.15 -11.38 1.02
N GLY A 123 -4.46 -11.31 2.32
CA GLY A 123 -4.78 -10.05 2.98
C GLY A 123 -3.54 -9.17 3.17
N PHE A 124 -3.78 -7.89 3.48
CA PHE A 124 -2.72 -6.90 3.66
C PHE A 124 -1.77 -7.25 4.81
N ALA A 125 -2.28 -7.85 5.90
CA ALA A 125 -1.44 -8.23 7.03
C ALA A 125 -0.42 -9.32 6.68
N GLU A 126 -0.85 -10.36 5.94
CA GLU A 126 0.03 -11.43 5.47
C GLU A 126 1.05 -10.89 4.46
N TRP A 127 0.58 -10.06 3.51
CA TRP A 127 1.45 -9.40 2.54
C TRP A 127 2.54 -8.57 3.23
N LEU A 128 2.16 -7.73 4.21
CA LEU A 128 3.11 -6.90 4.95
C LEU A 128 4.10 -7.74 5.75
N TYR A 129 3.65 -8.85 6.34
CA TYR A 129 4.53 -9.78 7.05
C TYR A 129 5.61 -10.35 6.11
N ARG A 130 5.22 -10.85 4.94
CA ARG A 130 6.15 -11.42 3.94
C ARG A 130 7.08 -10.37 3.35
N TYR A 131 6.56 -9.17 3.10
CA TYR A 131 7.37 -8.03 2.66
C TYR A 131 8.46 -7.71 3.69
N LEU A 132 8.12 -7.68 4.99
CA LEU A 132 9.08 -7.48 6.07
C LEU A 132 10.01 -8.68 6.29
N ALA A 133 9.64 -9.88 5.84
CA ALA A 133 10.51 -11.04 5.80
C ALA A 133 11.51 -11.00 4.62
N GLY A 134 11.37 -10.02 3.72
CA GLY A 134 12.23 -9.85 2.55
C GLY A 134 11.81 -10.67 1.34
N GLU A 135 10.59 -11.20 1.32
CA GLU A 135 10.03 -11.88 0.15
C GLU A 135 9.67 -10.87 -0.96
N ASP A 136 9.64 -11.36 -2.21
CA ASP A 136 9.21 -10.61 -3.39
C ASP A 136 7.70 -10.33 -3.33
N MET A 137 7.32 -9.14 -2.89
CA MET A 137 5.93 -8.75 -2.63
C MET A 137 5.42 -7.59 -3.51
N ILE A 138 6.23 -7.12 -4.46
CA ILE A 138 5.85 -6.14 -5.50
C ILE A 138 6.27 -6.61 -6.92
N GLY A 139 6.62 -7.89 -7.04
CA GLY A 139 7.08 -8.53 -8.27
C GLY A 139 8.43 -9.21 -8.09
N PRO A 140 8.90 -9.99 -9.08
CA PRO A 140 10.20 -10.65 -9.02
C PRO A 140 11.33 -9.67 -8.72
N GLY A 141 12.17 -10.00 -7.74
CA GLY A 141 13.31 -9.16 -7.32
C GLY A 141 12.96 -7.93 -6.49
N SER A 142 11.69 -7.77 -6.09
CA SER A 142 11.26 -6.66 -5.22
C SER A 142 11.64 -6.85 -3.75
N GLY A 143 12.06 -8.05 -3.34
CA GLY A 143 12.40 -8.36 -1.96
C GLY A 143 13.48 -7.44 -1.40
N VAL A 144 13.19 -6.81 -0.25
CA VAL A 144 14.15 -5.97 0.47
C VAL A 144 14.23 -6.40 1.92
N PHE A 145 15.33 -7.08 2.27
CA PHE A 145 15.58 -7.49 3.64
C PHE A 145 16.52 -6.51 4.35
N TYR A 146 16.00 -5.86 5.40
CA TYR A 146 16.79 -5.04 6.31
C TYR A 146 17.11 -5.85 7.58
N PRO A 147 18.38 -6.19 7.83
CA PRO A 147 18.77 -6.98 9.00
C PRO A 147 18.38 -6.33 10.32
N GLY A 148 17.98 -7.15 11.29
CA GLY A 148 17.63 -6.73 12.65
C GLY A 148 16.18 -6.26 12.81
N PRO A 149 15.87 -5.54 13.90
CA PRO A 149 14.54 -4.98 14.14
C PRO A 149 14.00 -4.16 12.97
N VAL A 150 12.70 -4.22 12.72
CA VAL A 150 12.04 -3.29 11.79
C VAL A 150 12.23 -1.87 12.31
N LEU A 151 12.83 -0.99 11.50
CA LEU A 151 12.84 0.44 11.78
C LEU A 151 11.47 1.00 11.40
N ILE A 152 10.84 1.71 12.34
CA ILE A 152 9.53 2.34 12.18
C ILE A 152 9.75 3.83 12.45
N GLU A 153 9.62 4.64 11.40
CA GLU A 153 9.68 6.09 11.49
C GLU A 153 8.26 6.63 11.57
N ASP A 154 7.85 7.14 12.73
CA ASP A 154 6.57 7.82 12.89
C ASP A 154 6.64 9.15 12.14
N LEU A 155 5.86 9.25 11.07
CA LEU A 155 5.83 10.44 10.22
C LEU A 155 5.01 11.56 10.86
N PRO A 156 5.34 12.83 10.62
CA PRO A 156 4.67 13.95 11.28
C PRO A 156 3.20 14.02 10.88
N ARG A 157 2.30 14.05 11.88
CA ARG A 157 0.85 14.05 11.64
C ARG A 157 0.35 15.44 11.24
N SER A 158 0.95 16.47 11.83
CA SER A 158 0.66 17.90 11.61
C SER A 158 1.95 18.71 11.40
N PRO A 159 1.87 19.93 10.84
CA PRO A 159 3.01 20.83 10.73
C PRO A 159 3.66 21.09 12.09
N GLY A 160 4.98 20.90 12.18
CA GLY A 160 5.77 21.10 13.40
C GLY A 160 5.99 19.83 14.24
N ASP A 161 5.30 18.73 13.93
CA ASP A 161 5.62 17.43 14.50
C ASP A 161 7.02 16.97 14.05
N ARG A 162 7.70 16.21 14.90
CA ARG A 162 9.01 15.62 14.58
C ARG A 162 8.83 14.17 14.15
N VAL A 163 9.72 13.71 13.28
CA VAL A 163 9.90 12.28 13.04
C VAL A 163 10.44 11.62 14.30
N VAL A 164 9.83 10.51 14.70
CA VAL A 164 10.28 9.69 15.83
C VAL A 164 10.63 8.30 15.33
N GLU A 165 11.85 7.84 15.61
CA GLU A 165 12.26 6.49 15.29
C GLU A 165 11.91 5.52 16.42
N ARG A 166 11.31 4.39 16.05
CA ARG A 166 11.08 3.24 16.93
C ARG A 166 11.57 1.98 16.24
N ARG A 167 11.86 0.95 17.03
CA ARG A 167 12.28 -0.36 16.53
C ARG A 167 11.30 -1.42 16.96
N GLY A 168 10.98 -2.33 16.05
CA GLY A 168 10.25 -3.55 16.34
C GLY A 168 11.07 -4.50 17.23
N PRO A 169 10.53 -5.69 17.52
CA PRO A 169 11.31 -6.74 18.17
C PRO A 169 12.45 -7.22 17.28
N ASP A 170 13.48 -7.81 17.90
CA ASP A 170 14.50 -8.55 17.15
C ASP A 170 13.85 -9.68 16.36
N ARG A 171 14.02 -9.61 15.03
CA ARG A 171 13.69 -10.70 14.13
C ARG A 171 14.79 -11.74 14.28
N LYS A 172 14.56 -12.75 15.12
CA LYS A 172 15.47 -13.90 15.23
C LYS A 172 15.58 -14.52 13.84
N MET A 173 16.76 -14.36 13.23
CA MET A 173 17.16 -15.16 12.06
C MET A 173 17.47 -16.58 12.52
#